data_AF-A0A821RCU3-F1
#
_entry.id   AF-A0A821RCU3-F1
#
_cell.length_a   1.000
_cell.length_b   1.000
_cell.length_c   1.000
_cell.angle_alpha   90.00
_cell.angle_beta   90.00
_cell.angle_gamma   90.00
#
_symmetry.space_group_name_H-M   'P 1'
#
loop_
_entity.id
_entity.type
_entity.pdbx_description
1 polymer ?
#
loop_
_entity_poly.entity_id
_entity_poly.type
_entity_poly.pdbx_seq_one_letter_code
_entity_poly.pdbx_strand_id
1 'polypeptide(L)' 'MENNFEQLIGVLPLSASFTFGIREITNILEKQNINLSSSFIFESYQSLLRLECWAWKLLSKDSYQWINQPNYLTLFYTL' A
#
# COMPACT_ATOMS: atom_id res chain seq x y z
N MET A 1 9.65 6.76 13.79
CA MET A 1 8.87 5.52 14.07
C MET A 1 8.53 4.87 12.73
N GLU A 2 9.49 4.92 11.78
CA GLU A 2 9.36 4.53 10.35
C GLU A 2 9.49 3.02 10.09
N ASN A 3 10.06 2.25 11.02
CA ASN A 3 10.43 0.86 10.78
C ASN A 3 9.26 -0.07 10.39
N ASN A 4 8.01 0.30 10.67
CA ASN A 4 6.86 -0.54 10.35
C ASN A 4 6.46 -0.48 8.87
N PHE A 5 6.58 0.68 8.19
CA PHE A 5 6.12 0.81 6.81
C PHE A 5 7.02 0.03 5.85
N GLU A 6 8.33 0.29 5.90
CA GLU A 6 9.35 -0.40 5.08
C GLU A 6 9.30 -1.93 5.27
N GLN A 7 9.10 -2.40 6.49
CA GLN A 7 8.96 -3.83 6.79
C GLN A 7 7.69 -4.43 6.19
N LEU A 8 6.55 -3.72 6.28
CA LEU A 8 5.30 -4.18 5.66
C LEU A 8 5.41 -4.25 4.14
N ILE A 9 6.07 -3.27 3.50
CA ILE A 9 6.32 -3.29 2.05
C ILE A 9 7.27 -4.44 1.67
N GLY A 10 8.28 -4.71 2.50
CA GLY A 10 9.24 -5.79 2.28
C GLY A 10 8.64 -7.20 2.27
N VAL A 11 7.48 -7.39 2.90
CA VAL A 11 6.81 -8.71 3.03
C VAL A 11 5.57 -8.82 2.13
N LEU A 12 5.32 -7.85 1.25
CA LEU A 12 4.17 -7.87 0.34
C LEU A 12 4.13 -9.15 -0.51
N PRO A 13 3.17 -10.05 -0.28
CA PRO A 13 3.08 -11.27 -1.03
C PRO A 13 2.39 -11.02 -2.38
N LEU A 14 2.70 -11.85 -3.36
CA LEU A 14 2.05 -11.83 -4.68
C LEU A 14 0.69 -12.57 -4.69
N SER A 15 0.18 -12.97 -3.53
CA SER A 15 -1.01 -13.81 -3.40
C SER A 15 -2.26 -13.01 -3.03
N ALA A 16 -3.40 -13.45 -3.56
CA ALA A 16 -4.69 -12.77 -3.40
C ALA A 16 -5.30 -12.84 -1.99
N SER A 17 -4.67 -13.59 -1.08
CA SER A 17 -5.09 -13.74 0.32
C SER A 17 -4.63 -12.59 1.23
N PHE A 18 -3.86 -11.63 0.72
CA PHE A 18 -3.25 -10.57 1.52
C PHE A 18 -4.17 -9.34 1.68
N THR A 19 -5.37 -9.56 2.21
CA THR A 19 -6.30 -8.47 2.54
C THR A 19 -5.96 -7.79 3.87
N PHE A 20 -5.27 -8.50 4.77
CA PHE A 20 -4.93 -8.01 6.11
C PHE A 20 -3.87 -6.88 6.06
N GLY A 21 -2.79 -7.07 5.31
CA GLY A 21 -1.72 -6.06 5.23
C GLY A 21 -2.09 -4.81 4.42
N ILE A 22 -3.01 -4.90 3.45
CA ILE A 22 -3.49 -3.74 2.68
C ILE A 22 -4.07 -2.69 3.63
N ARG A 23 -4.94 -3.10 4.55
CA ARG A 23 -5.61 -2.18 5.48
C ARG A 23 -4.61 -1.49 6.42
N GLU A 24 -3.61 -2.20 6.91
CA GLU A 24 -2.58 -1.63 7.78
C GLU A 24 -1.72 -0.61 7.04
N ILE A 25 -1.33 -0.93 5.81
CA ILE A 25 -0.59 -0.01 4.93
C ILE A 25 -1.42 1.24 4.64
N THR A 26 -2.68 1.10 4.26
CA THR A 26 -3.60 2.22 4.03
C THR A 26 -3.73 3.10 5.26
N ASN A 27 -3.92 2.51 6.46
CA ASN A 27 -4.01 3.28 7.70
C ASN A 27 -2.72 4.07 8.01
N ILE A 28 -1.54 3.52 7.69
CA ILE A 28 -0.27 4.24 7.85
C ILE A 28 -0.22 5.41 6.87
N LEU A 29 -0.56 5.19 5.60
CA LEU A 29 -0.57 6.22 4.59
C LEU A 29 -1.56 7.34 4.94
N GLU A 30 -2.79 7.04 5.33
CA GLU A 30 -3.79 8.05 5.71
C GLU A 30 -3.33 8.91 6.89
N LYS A 31 -2.71 8.29 7.92
CA LYS A 31 -2.14 9.03 9.07
C LYS A 31 -1.00 9.95 8.67
N GLN A 32 -0.19 9.55 7.69
CA GLN A 32 0.90 10.36 7.16
C GLN A 32 0.40 11.42 6.17
N ASN A 33 -0.68 11.15 5.43
CA ASN A 33 -1.27 12.07 4.45
C ASN A 33 -1.96 13.28 5.12
N ILE A 34 -2.53 13.09 6.31
CA ILE A 34 -3.06 14.20 7.12
C ILE A 34 -1.96 15.20 7.53
N ASN A 35 -0.70 14.74 7.62
CA ASN A 35 0.43 15.56 8.07
C ASN A 35 1.53 15.76 7.01
N LEU A 36 1.32 15.27 5.76
CA LEU A 36 2.25 15.22 4.61
C LEU A 36 3.66 15.74 4.91
N SER A 37 4.37 15.02 5.78
CA SER A 37 5.72 15.45 6.12
C SER A 37 6.59 15.15 4.91
N SER A 38 7.24 16.17 4.37
CA SER A 38 8.15 16.02 3.24
C SER A 38 9.25 14.98 3.54
N SER A 39 9.58 14.81 4.83
CA SER A 39 10.48 13.77 5.34
C SER A 39 9.93 12.37 5.11
N PHE A 40 8.65 12.10 5.39
CA PHE A 40 8.06 10.78 5.17
C PHE A 40 8.11 10.38 3.69
N ILE A 41 7.73 11.31 2.79
CA ILE A 41 7.78 11.06 1.34
C ILE A 41 9.22 10.78 0.90
N PHE A 42 10.18 11.58 1.37
CA PHE A 42 11.58 11.41 0.99
C PHE A 42 12.16 10.09 1.49
N GLU A 43 11.90 9.72 2.74
CA GLU A 43 12.42 8.50 3.37
C GLU A 43 11.73 7.24 2.83
N SER A 44 10.44 7.31 2.53
CA SER A 44 9.63 6.15 2.12
C SER A 44 9.43 6.06 0.60
N TYR A 45 10.06 6.94 -0.19
CA TYR A 45 9.80 7.08 -1.63
C TYR A 45 9.89 5.75 -2.39
N GLN A 46 10.96 4.98 -2.13
CA GLN A 46 11.17 3.69 -2.80
C GLN A 46 10.09 2.67 -2.42
N SER A 47 9.64 2.68 -1.18
CA SER A 47 8.61 1.77 -0.71
C SER A 47 7.22 2.16 -1.16
N LEU A 48 6.95 3.46 -1.31
CA LEU A 48 5.75 3.95 -1.99
C LEU A 48 5.68 3.47 -3.45
N LEU A 49 6.78 3.60 -4.20
CA LEU A 49 6.84 3.08 -5.57
C LEU A 49 6.68 1.56 -5.64
N ARG A 50 7.27 0.81 -4.71
CA ARG A 50 7.10 -0.64 -4.64
C ARG A 50 5.66 -1.04 -4.33
N LEU A 51 5.02 -0.33 -3.42
CA LEU A 51 3.63 -0.52 -3.05
C LEU A 51 2.70 -0.25 -4.23
N GLU A 52 2.91 0.85 -4.94
CA GLU A 52 2.14 1.19 -6.14
C GLU A 52 2.30 0.12 -7.23
N CYS A 53 3.55 -0.28 -7.53
CA CYS A 53 3.83 -1.34 -8.48
C CYS A 53 3.18 -2.67 -8.08
N TRP A 54 3.17 -2.99 -6.78
CA TRP A 54 2.53 -4.18 -6.26
C TRP A 54 1.00 -4.13 -6.42
N ALA A 55 0.37 -2.98 -6.11
CA ALA A 55 -1.07 -2.80 -6.29
C ALA A 55 -1.48 -3.01 -7.76
N TRP A 56 -0.74 -2.40 -8.69
CA TRP A 56 -0.96 -2.60 -10.13
C TRP A 56 -0.76 -4.06 -10.57
N LYS A 57 0.23 -4.77 -10.01
CA LYS A 57 0.43 -6.19 -10.30
C LYS A 57 -0.74 -7.05 -9.85
N LEU A 58 -1.31 -6.78 -8.67
CA LEU A 58 -2.52 -7.47 -8.21
C LEU A 58 -3.68 -7.28 -9.19
N LEU A 59 -3.95 -6.03 -9.58
CA LEU A 59 -5.00 -5.70 -10.54
C LEU A 59 -4.76 -6.38 -11.90
N SER A 60 -3.52 -6.42 -12.37
CA SER A 60 -3.18 -7.04 -13.66
C SER A 60 -3.37 -8.56 -13.66
N LYS A 61 -3.27 -9.21 -12.49
CA LYS A 61 -3.37 -10.66 -12.35
C LYS A 61 -4.82 -11.14 -12.25
N ASP A 62 -5.66 -10.41 -11.54
CA ASP A 62 -7.09 -10.74 -11.38
C ASP A 62 -7.92 -9.47 -11.18
N SER A 63 -8.15 -8.75 -12.27
CA SER A 63 -8.81 -7.44 -12.22
C SER A 63 -10.24 -7.52 -11.68
N TYR A 64 -10.97 -8.60 -11.99
CA TYR A 64 -12.34 -8.81 -11.54
C TYR A 64 -12.43 -8.99 -10.02
N GLN A 65 -11.47 -9.73 -9.44
CA GLN A 65 -11.38 -9.85 -7.99
C GLN A 65 -11.09 -8.49 -7.35
N TRP A 66 -10.05 -7.79 -7.78
CA TRP A 66 -9.51 -6.63 -7.06
C TRP A 66 -10.29 -5.33 -7.23
N ILE A 67 -10.91 -5.10 -8.39
CA ILE A 67 -11.73 -3.89 -8.59
C ILE A 67 -12.94 -3.83 -7.67
N ASN A 68 -13.36 -4.98 -7.13
CA ASN A 68 -14.48 -5.09 -6.19
C ASN A 68 -14.03 -5.27 -4.72
N GLN A 69 -12.71 -5.34 -4.44
CA GLN A 69 -12.21 -5.46 -3.07
C GLN A 69 -12.14 -4.08 -2.40
N PRO A 70 -12.93 -3.81 -1.34
CA PRO A 70 -12.96 -2.48 -0.72
C PRO A 70 -11.59 -2.01 -0.24
N ASN A 71 -10.83 -2.89 0.42
CA ASN A 71 -9.50 -2.55 0.94
C ASN A 71 -8.52 -2.14 -0.19
N TYR A 72 -8.63 -2.79 -1.35
CA TYR A 72 -7.79 -2.45 -2.50
C TYR A 72 -8.17 -1.08 -3.07
N LEU A 73 -9.46 -0.80 -3.22
CA LEU A 73 -9.93 0.51 -3.68
C LEU A 73 -9.51 1.62 -2.71
N THR A 74 -9.64 1.41 -1.39
CA THR A 74 -9.19 2.40 -0.41
C THR A 74 -7.70 2.66 -0.56
N LEU A 75 -6.86 1.62 -0.63
CA LEU A 75 -5.43 1.78 -0.88
C LEU A 75 -5.15 2.58 -2.17
N PHE A 76 -5.85 2.27 -3.26
CA PHE A 76 -5.68 2.96 -4.53
C PHE A 76 -6.04 4.45 -4.46
N TYR A 77 -7.06 4.83 -3.68
CA TYR A 77 -7.41 6.24 -3.48
C TYR A 77 -6.50 6.97 -2.49
N THR A 78 -5.78 6.24 -1.63
CA THR A 78 -4.86 6.81 -0.66
C THR A 78 -3.47 7.08 -1.25
N LEU A 79 -3.03 6.26 -2.21
CA LEU A 79 -1.79 6.44 -2.97
C LEU A 79 -1.88 7.65 -3.91
#